data_AF-G6C0D0-F1
#
_entry.id   AF-G6C0D0-F1
#
_cell.length_a   1.000
_cell.length_b   1.000
_cell.length_c   1.000
_cell.angle_alpha   90.00
_cell.angle_beta   90.00
_cell.angle_gamma   90.00
#
_symmetry.space_group_name_H-M   'P 1'
#
loop_
_entity.id
_entity.type
_entity.pdbx_description
1 polymer ?
#
loop_
_entity_poly.entity_id
_entity_poly.type
_entity_poly.pdbx_seq_one_letter_code
_entity_poly.pdbx_strand_id
1 'polypeptide(L)'
;MFKNLYKKLEALAIATSYWDIFTWKNLGNSPEELLLKKRALSINSAEKILGSEAFYDFITKKINSSNYTEEVFNYFFLLDEAYSLKINKLYDFAKRVISDFDFKGYKLGVIYGIEGDYQSIIGDKLLVDKKLNYDVVVFLNVYGTVSFRSKNDIDVSEIAKKLGMLVGYSGGGHKHAAGCRICDKDEMKRKMFEIFEHSMDKIGIL
;
A
#
# COMPACT_ATOMS: atom_id res chain seq x y z
N MET A 1 8.03 8.96 37.78
CA MET A 1 7.02 9.25 36.74
C MET A 1 7.45 8.70 35.38
N PHE A 2 8.57 9.16 34.81
CA PHE A 2 9.05 8.72 33.48
C PHE A 2 9.35 7.22 33.35
N LYS A 3 9.97 6.59 34.36
CA LYS A 3 10.31 5.15 34.33
C LYS A 3 9.09 4.23 34.13
N ASN A 4 7.92 4.61 34.65
CA ASN A 4 6.69 3.85 34.47
C ASN A 4 6.09 4.05 33.08
N LEU A 5 6.23 5.25 32.51
CA LEU A 5 5.80 5.54 31.14
C LEU A 5 6.65 4.75 30.13
N TYR A 6 7.98 4.73 30.29
CA TYR A 6 8.87 3.94 29.44
C TYR A 6 8.51 2.46 29.44
N LYS A 7 8.28 1.86 30.61
CA LYS A 7 7.85 0.46 30.72
C LYS A 7 6.53 0.18 30.01
N LYS A 8 5.58 1.11 30.04
CA LYS A 8 4.30 0.96 29.31
C LYS A 8 4.50 0.97 27.80
N LEU A 9 5.36 1.87 27.31
CA LEU A 9 5.60 2.04 25.87
C LEU A 9 6.57 1.01 25.28
N GLU A 10 7.31 0.27 26.11
CA GLU A 10 8.36 -0.66 25.69
C GLU A 10 7.88 -1.67 24.64
N ALA A 11 6.77 -2.35 24.87
CA ALA A 11 6.23 -3.33 23.92
C ALA A 11 5.84 -2.70 22.57
N LEU A 12 5.29 -1.48 22.60
CA LEU A 12 4.94 -0.72 21.40
C LEU A 12 6.20 -0.29 20.64
N ALA A 13 7.20 0.24 21.36
CA ALA A 13 8.47 0.68 20.78
C ALA A 13 9.25 -0.48 20.13
N ILE A 14 9.33 -1.62 20.81
CA ILE A 14 9.97 -2.84 20.28
C ILE A 14 9.24 -3.28 19.01
N ALA A 15 7.92 -3.45 19.06
CA ALA A 15 7.16 -3.90 17.89
C ALA A 15 7.25 -2.91 16.71
N THR A 16 7.24 -1.60 16.99
CA THR A 16 7.44 -0.55 15.97
C THR A 16 8.82 -0.66 15.34
N SER A 17 9.87 -0.82 16.14
CA SER A 17 11.23 -1.00 15.63
C SER A 17 11.33 -2.23 14.74
N TYR A 18 10.78 -3.37 15.17
CA TYR A 18 10.81 -4.60 14.36
C TYR A 18 10.11 -4.42 13.02
N TRP A 19 8.99 -3.68 13.00
CA TRP A 19 8.28 -3.31 11.78
C TRP A 19 9.13 -2.44 10.86
N ASP A 20 9.63 -1.31 11.38
CA ASP A 20 10.31 -0.25 10.62
C ASP A 20 11.55 -0.75 9.87
N ILE A 21 12.39 -1.56 10.53
CA ILE A 21 13.61 -2.12 9.93
C ILE A 21 13.40 -3.52 9.33
N PHE A 22 12.15 -3.96 9.15
CA PHE A 22 11.77 -5.24 8.54
C PHE A 22 12.35 -6.50 9.20
N THR A 23 12.87 -6.42 10.43
CA THR A 23 13.50 -7.56 11.13
C THR A 23 12.49 -8.60 11.62
N TRP A 24 11.20 -8.26 11.67
CA TRP A 24 10.12 -9.21 11.93
C TRP A 24 10.09 -10.40 10.96
N LYS A 25 10.68 -10.26 9.76
CA LYS A 25 10.80 -11.34 8.77
C LYS A 25 11.76 -12.45 9.21
N ASN A 26 12.71 -12.13 10.09
CA ASN A 26 13.76 -13.04 10.56
C ASN A 26 13.40 -13.74 11.88
N LEU A 27 12.25 -13.39 12.47
CA LEU A 27 11.76 -14.01 13.69
C LEU A 27 11.41 -15.49 13.46
N GLY A 28 11.76 -16.34 14.42
CA GLY A 28 11.44 -17.75 14.42
C GLY A 28 9.99 -18.05 14.77
N ASN A 29 9.76 -19.27 15.26
CA ASN A 29 8.42 -19.81 15.56
C ASN A 29 8.19 -20.03 17.07
N SER A 30 9.03 -19.48 17.95
CA SER A 30 8.74 -19.53 19.39
C SER A 30 7.50 -18.69 19.73
N PRO A 31 6.77 -19.00 20.82
CA PRO A 31 5.57 -18.23 21.20
C PRO A 31 5.83 -16.72 21.36
N GLU A 32 6.97 -16.34 21.93
CA GLU A 32 7.36 -14.94 22.13
C GLU A 32 7.63 -14.24 20.79
N GLU A 33 8.34 -14.91 19.88
CA GLU A 33 8.63 -14.38 18.53
C GLU A 33 7.36 -14.28 17.69
N LEU A 34 6.45 -15.26 17.77
CA LEU A 34 5.16 -15.22 17.09
C LEU A 34 4.30 -14.05 17.59
N LEU A 35 4.27 -13.82 18.91
CA LEU A 35 3.57 -12.68 19.49
C LEU A 35 4.20 -11.36 19.03
N LEU A 36 5.53 -11.25 19.05
CA LEU A 36 6.24 -10.05 18.61
C LEU A 36 5.98 -9.77 17.12
N LYS A 37 6.01 -10.81 16.27
CA LYS A 37 5.68 -10.72 14.85
C LYS A 37 4.24 -10.23 14.67
N LYS A 38 3.28 -10.79 15.40
CA LYS A 38 1.88 -10.34 15.36
C LYS A 38 1.74 -8.87 15.76
N ARG A 39 2.43 -8.46 16.82
CA ARG A 39 2.47 -7.06 17.28
C ARG A 39 3.03 -6.12 16.21
N ALA A 40 4.18 -6.46 15.62
CA ALA A 40 4.83 -5.65 14.60
C ALA A 40 3.92 -5.47 13.36
N LEU A 41 3.31 -6.54 12.86
CA LEU A 41 2.37 -6.47 11.73
C LEU A 41 1.13 -5.64 12.05
N SER A 42 0.56 -5.83 13.25
CA SER A 42 -0.66 -5.15 13.67
C SER A 42 -0.52 -3.64 13.82
N ILE A 43 0.69 -3.12 14.10
CA ILE A 43 0.95 -1.68 14.17
C ILE A 43 0.72 -1.03 12.80
N ASN A 44 1.30 -1.60 11.74
CA ASN A 44 1.11 -1.09 10.38
C ASN A 44 -0.35 -1.17 9.94
N SER A 45 -1.01 -2.29 10.21
CA SER A 45 -2.43 -2.47 9.89
C SER A 45 -3.30 -1.45 10.63
N ALA A 46 -3.01 -1.20 11.91
CA ALA A 46 -3.73 -0.22 12.71
C ALA A 46 -3.51 1.21 12.18
N GLU A 47 -2.27 1.61 11.89
CA GLU A 47 -2.00 2.93 11.31
C GLU A 47 -2.68 3.11 9.95
N LYS A 48 -2.66 2.09 9.08
CA LYS A 48 -3.30 2.15 7.75
C LYS A 48 -4.82 2.22 7.81
N ILE A 49 -5.46 1.68 8.85
CA ILE A 49 -6.92 1.77 9.01
C ILE A 49 -7.34 3.08 9.67
N LEU A 50 -6.64 3.48 10.73
CA LEU A 50 -7.01 4.64 11.54
C LEU A 50 -6.55 5.96 10.93
N GLY A 51 -5.43 5.93 10.19
CA GLY A 51 -4.64 7.13 9.91
C GLY A 51 -3.80 7.55 11.11
N SER A 52 -2.72 8.28 10.87
CA SER A 52 -1.71 8.58 11.89
C SER A 52 -2.28 9.35 13.09
N GLU A 53 -3.16 10.33 12.87
CA GLU A 53 -3.75 11.12 13.96
C GLU A 53 -4.57 10.25 14.93
N ALA A 54 -5.54 9.50 14.42
CA ALA A 54 -6.38 8.63 15.25
C ALA A 54 -5.58 7.48 15.89
N PHE A 55 -4.53 7.00 15.23
CA PHE A 55 -3.60 6.01 15.77
C PHE A 55 -2.88 6.52 17.03
N TYR A 56 -2.26 7.70 16.97
CA TYR A 56 -1.57 8.29 18.11
C TYR A 56 -2.54 8.72 19.23
N ASP A 57 -3.72 9.23 18.86
CA ASP A 57 -4.77 9.57 19.82
C ASP A 57 -5.24 8.35 20.62
N PHE A 58 -5.43 7.22 19.95
CA PHE A 58 -5.83 5.97 20.60
C PHE A 58 -4.77 5.52 21.61
N ILE A 59 -3.51 5.49 21.22
CA ILE A 59 -2.37 5.15 22.10
C ILE A 59 -2.35 6.08 23.33
N THR A 60 -2.46 7.38 23.10
CA THR A 60 -2.36 8.39 24.16
C THR A 60 -3.54 8.28 25.14
N LYS A 61 -4.76 8.08 24.65
CA LYS A 61 -5.96 7.89 25.50
C LYS A 61 -5.84 6.67 26.42
N LYS A 62 -5.12 5.64 25.99
CA LYS A 62 -4.94 4.40 26.75
C LYS A 62 -3.78 4.44 27.73
N ILE A 63 -2.89 5.43 27.67
CA ILE A 63 -1.62 5.45 28.42
C ILE A 63 -1.78 5.29 29.94
N ASN A 64 -2.90 5.74 30.51
CA ASN A 64 -3.21 5.64 31.94
C ASN A 64 -3.82 4.29 32.34
N SER A 65 -4.19 3.43 31.39
CA SER A 65 -4.74 2.11 31.68
C SER A 65 -3.73 1.22 32.43
N SER A 66 -4.23 0.36 33.32
CA SER A 66 -3.44 -0.61 34.08
C SER A 66 -2.98 -1.79 33.21
N ASN A 67 -3.75 -2.18 32.20
CA ASN A 67 -3.47 -3.25 31.23
C ASN A 67 -3.17 -2.68 29.83
N TYR A 68 -2.50 -1.52 29.78
CA TYR A 68 -2.20 -0.76 28.55
C TYR A 68 -1.77 -1.62 27.35
N THR A 69 -0.75 -2.46 27.53
CA THR A 69 -0.18 -3.27 26.44
C THR A 69 -1.22 -4.22 25.83
N GLU A 70 -2.02 -4.86 26.68
CA GLU A 70 -3.05 -5.80 26.24
C GLU A 70 -4.20 -5.06 25.53
N GLU A 71 -4.67 -3.94 26.10
CA GLU A 71 -5.74 -3.17 25.45
C GLU A 71 -5.33 -2.66 24.07
N VAL A 72 -4.13 -2.11 23.95
CA VAL A 72 -3.63 -1.56 22.68
C VAL A 72 -3.46 -2.65 21.65
N PHE A 73 -2.76 -3.74 21.99
CA PHE A 73 -2.49 -4.79 21.01
C PHE A 73 -3.73 -5.64 20.69
N ASN A 74 -4.64 -5.88 21.64
CA ASN A 74 -5.90 -6.57 21.32
C ASN A 74 -6.71 -5.77 20.29
N TYR A 75 -6.76 -4.45 20.43
CA TYR A 75 -7.40 -3.60 19.42
C TYR A 75 -6.66 -3.66 18.08
N PHE A 76 -5.33 -3.56 18.08
CA PHE A 76 -4.55 -3.63 16.84
C PHE A 76 -4.67 -5.00 16.15
N PHE A 77 -4.81 -6.09 16.89
CA PHE A 77 -5.04 -7.42 16.31
C PHE A 77 -6.37 -7.50 15.55
N LEU A 78 -7.44 -6.90 16.09
CA LEU A 78 -8.72 -6.83 15.38
C LEU A 78 -8.61 -5.99 14.10
N LEU A 79 -7.85 -4.90 14.15
CA LEU A 79 -7.57 -4.08 12.97
C LEU A 79 -6.72 -4.83 11.93
N ASP A 80 -5.77 -5.66 12.37
CA ASP A 80 -4.97 -6.50 11.48
C ASP A 80 -5.81 -7.55 10.72
N GLU A 81 -6.79 -8.14 11.41
CA GLU A 81 -7.76 -9.05 10.78
C GLU A 81 -8.62 -8.29 9.75
N ALA A 82 -9.14 -7.12 10.11
CA ALA A 82 -9.91 -6.27 9.19
C ALA A 82 -9.07 -5.82 7.98
N TYR A 83 -7.80 -5.49 8.20
CA TYR A 83 -6.87 -5.11 7.16
C TYR A 83 -6.62 -6.27 6.19
N SER A 84 -6.39 -7.46 6.73
CA SER A 84 -6.20 -8.69 5.94
C SER A 84 -7.41 -8.98 5.05
N LEU A 85 -8.63 -8.82 5.56
CA LEU A 85 -9.86 -8.94 4.77
C LEU A 85 -9.92 -7.89 3.64
N LYS A 86 -9.59 -6.63 3.93
CA LYS A 86 -9.52 -5.56 2.93
C LYS A 86 -8.50 -5.89 1.82
N ILE A 87 -7.31 -6.33 2.19
CA ILE A 87 -6.26 -6.72 1.24
C ILE A 87 -6.70 -7.88 0.35
N ASN A 88 -7.39 -8.88 0.90
CA ASN A 88 -7.90 -10.00 0.09
C ASN A 88 -8.95 -9.52 -0.92
N LYS A 89 -9.87 -8.63 -0.52
CA LYS A 89 -10.86 -8.05 -1.44
C LYS A 89 -10.21 -7.19 -2.54
N LEU A 90 -9.20 -6.39 -2.19
CA LEU A 90 -8.43 -5.62 -3.17
C LEU A 90 -7.65 -6.52 -4.13
N TYR A 91 -7.11 -7.62 -3.63
CA TYR A 91 -6.44 -8.63 -4.46
C TYR A 91 -7.39 -9.28 -5.46
N ASP A 92 -8.59 -9.66 -5.01
CA ASP A 92 -9.63 -10.20 -5.89
C ASP A 92 -10.14 -9.17 -6.89
N PHE A 93 -10.26 -7.91 -6.50
CA PHE A 93 -10.55 -6.82 -7.44
C PHE A 93 -9.45 -6.69 -8.49
N ALA A 94 -8.18 -6.61 -8.07
CA ALA A 94 -7.03 -6.46 -8.97
C ALA A 94 -6.99 -7.57 -10.03
N LYS A 95 -7.17 -8.84 -9.64
CA LYS A 95 -7.24 -9.97 -10.59
C LYS A 95 -8.36 -9.86 -11.62
N ARG A 96 -9.48 -9.21 -11.29
CA ARG A 96 -10.61 -9.05 -12.22
C ARG A 96 -10.40 -7.93 -13.23
N VAL A 97 -9.64 -6.90 -12.87
CA VAL A 97 -9.48 -5.69 -13.69
C VAL A 97 -8.11 -5.57 -14.36
N ILE A 98 -7.16 -6.44 -13.98
CA ILE A 98 -5.82 -6.48 -14.56
C ILE A 98 -5.91 -6.67 -16.07
N SER A 99 -5.22 -5.80 -16.79
CA SER A 99 -5.14 -5.81 -18.25
C SER A 99 -3.73 -6.21 -18.68
N ASP A 100 -3.64 -7.10 -19.66
CA ASP A 100 -2.36 -7.55 -20.23
C ASP A 100 -1.74 -6.48 -21.12
N PHE A 101 -0.43 -6.26 -20.97
CA PHE A 101 0.35 -5.37 -21.81
C PHE A 101 1.74 -5.94 -22.06
N ASP A 102 2.13 -6.11 -23.32
CA ASP A 102 3.46 -6.61 -23.67
C ASP A 102 4.41 -5.43 -23.93
N PHE A 103 5.56 -5.43 -23.25
CA PHE A 103 6.57 -4.37 -23.39
C PHE A 103 7.99 -4.95 -23.44
N LYS A 104 8.66 -4.84 -24.59
CA LYS A 104 10.06 -5.28 -24.78
C LYS A 104 10.31 -6.72 -24.32
N GLY A 105 9.34 -7.62 -24.54
CA GLY A 105 9.42 -9.02 -24.11
C GLY A 105 9.03 -9.27 -22.66
N TYR A 106 8.68 -8.24 -21.89
CA TYR A 106 8.09 -8.36 -20.56
C TYR A 106 6.56 -8.36 -20.65
N LYS A 107 5.93 -9.25 -19.88
CA LYS A 107 4.48 -9.27 -19.70
C LYS A 107 4.10 -8.40 -18.50
N LEU A 108 3.45 -7.27 -18.77
CA LEU A 108 2.97 -6.33 -17.76
C LEU A 108 1.50 -6.59 -17.44
N GLY A 109 1.18 -6.55 -16.14
CA GLY A 109 -0.18 -6.56 -15.64
C GLY A 109 -0.57 -5.17 -15.16
N VAL A 110 -1.43 -4.48 -15.92
CA VAL A 110 -1.80 -3.09 -15.68
C VAL A 110 -3.14 -3.01 -14.95
N ILE A 111 -3.19 -2.30 -13.82
CA ILE A 111 -4.37 -2.16 -12.98
C ILE A 111 -4.67 -0.68 -12.76
N TYR A 112 -5.94 -0.29 -12.90
CA TYR A 112 -6.44 1.02 -12.52
C TYR A 112 -7.31 0.93 -11.27
N GLY A 113 -7.20 1.91 -10.37
CA GLY A 113 -8.13 2.06 -9.24
C GLY A 113 -7.71 1.38 -7.92
N ILE A 114 -6.43 1.03 -7.76
CA ILE A 114 -5.87 0.65 -6.45
C ILE A 114 -5.17 1.86 -5.83
N GLU A 115 -5.59 2.25 -4.62
CA GLU A 115 -4.96 3.32 -3.85
C GLU A 115 -3.49 3.02 -3.54
N GLY A 116 -2.67 4.06 -3.51
CA GLY A 116 -1.21 3.96 -3.37
C GLY A 116 -0.75 3.12 -2.18
N ASP A 117 -1.44 3.25 -1.04
CA ASP A 117 -1.13 2.53 0.20
C ASP A 117 -1.18 1.00 0.06
N TYR A 118 -1.93 0.49 -0.92
CA TYR A 118 -2.11 -0.96 -1.11
C TYR A 118 -1.33 -1.50 -2.30
N GLN A 119 -0.78 -0.64 -3.17
CA GLN A 119 -0.12 -1.08 -4.41
C GLN A 119 1.07 -2.00 -4.15
N SER A 120 1.83 -1.79 -3.07
CA SER A 120 2.98 -2.65 -2.78
C SER A 120 2.56 -4.07 -2.40
N ILE A 121 1.66 -4.21 -1.43
CA ILE A 121 1.20 -5.52 -0.95
C ILE A 121 0.39 -6.27 -2.02
N ILE A 122 -0.41 -5.56 -2.82
CA ILE A 122 -1.17 -6.14 -3.92
C ILE A 122 -0.23 -6.55 -5.07
N GLY A 123 0.75 -5.69 -5.40
CA GLY A 123 1.76 -5.99 -6.42
C GLY A 123 2.55 -7.25 -6.08
N ASP A 124 3.02 -7.36 -4.84
CA ASP A 124 3.73 -8.55 -4.36
C ASP A 124 2.85 -9.80 -4.47
N LYS A 125 1.58 -9.74 -4.04
CA LYS A 125 0.66 -10.89 -4.13
C LYS A 125 0.42 -11.35 -5.57
N LEU A 126 0.28 -10.41 -6.51
CA LEU A 126 0.09 -10.73 -7.94
C LEU A 126 1.35 -11.35 -8.55
N LEU A 127 2.54 -10.83 -8.22
CA LEU A 127 3.81 -11.32 -8.72
C LEU A 127 4.21 -12.70 -8.17
N VAL A 128 3.70 -13.10 -7.01
CA VAL A 128 3.94 -14.44 -6.43
C VAL A 128 2.86 -15.47 -6.80
N ASP A 129 1.70 -15.03 -7.30
CA ASP A 129 0.64 -15.95 -7.72
C ASP A 129 1.05 -16.69 -8.99
N LYS A 130 1.34 -17.99 -8.85
CA LYS A 130 1.78 -18.86 -9.95
C LYS A 130 0.75 -19.01 -11.07
N LYS A 131 -0.52 -18.64 -10.85
CA LYS A 131 -1.55 -18.63 -11.89
C LYS A 131 -1.46 -17.38 -12.78
N LEU A 132 -0.78 -16.35 -12.30
CA LEU A 132 -0.53 -15.12 -13.04
C LEU A 132 0.91 -15.14 -13.55
N ASN A 133 1.08 -14.85 -14.84
CA ASN A 133 2.40 -14.84 -15.49
C ASN A 133 2.79 -13.41 -15.86
N TYR A 134 3.04 -12.57 -14.86
CA TYR A 134 3.48 -11.19 -15.05
C TYR A 134 4.91 -11.00 -14.55
N ASP A 135 5.70 -10.33 -15.36
CA ASP A 135 7.05 -9.89 -15.03
C ASP A 135 7.03 -8.61 -14.17
N VAL A 136 6.06 -7.74 -14.48
CA VAL A 136 5.87 -6.43 -13.87
C VAL A 136 4.39 -6.17 -13.65
N VAL A 137 4.03 -5.66 -12.49
CA VAL A 137 2.68 -5.14 -12.20
C VAL A 137 2.74 -3.61 -12.21
N VAL A 138 1.77 -3.00 -12.87
CA VAL A 138 1.68 -1.56 -13.05
C VAL A 138 0.36 -1.07 -12.47
N PHE A 139 0.41 -0.04 -11.64
CA PHE A 139 -0.77 0.60 -11.07
C PHE A 139 -0.92 2.01 -11.60
N LEU A 140 -2.09 2.29 -12.16
CA LEU A 140 -2.51 3.61 -12.63
C LEU A 140 -3.49 4.20 -11.61
N ASN A 141 -3.31 5.49 -11.30
CA ASN A 141 -4.27 6.22 -10.46
C ASN A 141 -4.94 7.38 -11.22
N VAL A 142 -6.03 7.88 -10.64
CA VAL A 142 -6.83 9.02 -11.15
C VAL A 142 -6.01 10.31 -11.33
N TYR A 143 -4.85 10.41 -10.69
CA TYR A 143 -3.97 11.58 -10.71
C TYR A 143 -2.87 11.49 -11.77
N GLY A 144 -2.96 10.53 -12.70
CA GLY A 144 -1.97 10.36 -13.75
C GLY A 144 -0.62 9.84 -13.25
N THR A 145 -0.56 9.24 -12.06
CA THR A 145 0.65 8.60 -11.55
C THR A 145 0.62 7.11 -11.87
N VAL A 146 1.80 6.58 -12.19
CA VAL A 146 2.05 5.18 -12.50
C VAL A 146 3.04 4.63 -11.48
N SER A 147 2.71 3.51 -10.87
CA SER A 147 3.60 2.76 -9.97
C SER A 147 3.92 1.40 -10.54
N PHE A 148 5.19 1.04 -10.57
CA PHE A 148 5.69 -0.23 -11.06
C PHE A 148 6.17 -1.11 -9.91
N ARG A 149 5.90 -2.41 -10.00
CA ARG A 149 6.43 -3.47 -9.13
C ARG A 149 6.93 -4.61 -10.00
N SER A 150 8.13 -5.12 -9.73
CA SER A 150 8.67 -6.28 -10.45
C SER A 150 9.19 -7.34 -9.50
N LYS A 151 9.17 -8.58 -9.98
CA LYS A 151 9.88 -9.71 -9.38
C LYS A 151 11.10 -9.98 -10.26
N ASN A 152 12.25 -10.27 -9.66
CA ASN A 152 13.54 -10.52 -10.36
C ASN A 152 14.26 -9.27 -10.85
N ASP A 153 15.32 -9.47 -11.65
CA ASP A 153 16.29 -8.46 -12.07
C ASP A 153 15.80 -7.38 -13.04
N ILE A 154 14.48 -7.26 -13.25
CA ILE A 154 13.89 -6.23 -14.09
C ILE A 154 13.94 -4.89 -13.36
N ASP A 155 14.71 -3.96 -13.91
CA ASP A 155 14.82 -2.60 -13.39
C ASP A 155 13.65 -1.73 -13.88
N VAL A 156 12.63 -1.59 -13.03
CA VAL A 156 11.48 -0.72 -13.29
C VAL A 156 11.79 0.75 -13.03
N SER A 157 12.91 1.09 -12.37
CA SER A 157 13.35 2.48 -12.18
C SER A 157 13.73 3.11 -13.52
N GLU A 158 14.40 2.35 -14.38
CA GLU A 158 14.71 2.81 -15.75
C GLU A 158 13.45 3.05 -16.57
N ILE A 159 12.45 2.15 -16.46
CA ILE A 159 11.17 2.28 -17.17
C ILE A 159 10.48 3.57 -16.73
N ALA A 160 10.37 3.79 -15.41
CA ALA A 160 9.74 4.96 -14.85
C ALA A 160 10.45 6.27 -15.27
N LYS A 161 11.79 6.30 -15.25
CA LYS A 161 12.58 7.47 -15.68
C LYS A 161 12.33 7.79 -17.15
N LYS A 162 12.46 6.79 -18.03
CA LYS A 162 12.28 6.97 -19.49
C LYS A 162 10.84 7.38 -19.82
N LEU A 163 9.86 6.74 -19.20
CA LEU A 163 8.45 7.06 -19.41
C LEU A 163 8.16 8.49 -18.96
N GLY A 164 8.53 8.86 -17.72
CA GLY A 164 8.36 10.22 -17.22
C GLY A 164 8.98 11.26 -18.15
N MET A 165 10.26 11.08 -18.54
CA MET A 165 10.95 12.02 -19.42
C MET A 165 10.24 12.21 -20.77
N LEU A 166 9.71 11.13 -21.36
CA LEU A 166 9.01 11.16 -22.65
C LEU A 166 7.76 12.05 -22.62
N VAL A 167 7.06 12.07 -21.48
CA VAL A 167 5.80 12.80 -21.26
C VAL A 167 6.00 14.09 -20.48
N GLY A 168 7.25 14.56 -20.35
CA GLY A 168 7.58 15.85 -19.73
C GLY A 168 7.53 15.86 -18.19
N TYR A 169 7.56 14.70 -17.54
CA TYR A 169 7.52 14.56 -16.09
C TYR A 169 8.76 13.86 -15.53
N SER A 170 8.93 13.89 -14.21
CA SER A 170 9.94 13.09 -13.52
C SER A 170 9.44 11.67 -13.25
N GLY A 171 10.36 10.71 -13.25
CA GLY A 171 10.14 9.35 -12.79
C GLY A 171 11.38 8.77 -12.14
N GLY A 172 11.22 7.70 -11.36
CA GLY A 172 12.33 7.01 -10.71
C GLY A 172 11.89 6.15 -9.53
N GLY A 173 12.89 5.61 -8.82
CA GLY A 173 12.70 4.74 -7.66
C GLY A 173 13.78 3.67 -7.57
N HIS A 174 13.46 2.57 -6.88
CA HIS A 174 14.32 1.40 -6.76
C HIS A 174 14.11 0.43 -7.92
N LYS A 175 15.09 -0.46 -8.12
CA LYS A 175 15.07 -1.48 -9.18
C LYS A 175 13.74 -2.24 -9.28
N HIS A 176 13.13 -2.59 -8.14
CA HIS A 176 11.89 -3.40 -8.10
C HIS A 176 10.63 -2.60 -7.76
N ALA A 177 10.76 -1.31 -7.47
CA ALA A 177 9.66 -0.45 -7.06
C ALA A 177 9.95 1.00 -7.46
N ALA A 178 9.26 1.45 -8.49
CA ALA A 178 9.45 2.78 -9.05
C ALA A 178 8.12 3.42 -9.43
N GLY A 179 8.13 4.71 -9.72
CA GLY A 179 6.95 5.42 -10.19
C GLY A 179 7.28 6.65 -11.01
N CYS A 180 6.30 7.10 -11.79
CA CYS A 180 6.40 8.32 -12.58
C CYS A 180 5.01 8.94 -12.76
N ARG A 181 4.97 10.20 -13.19
CA ARG A 181 3.74 10.84 -13.67
C ARG A 181 3.69 10.74 -15.19
N ILE A 182 2.50 10.48 -15.73
CA ILE A 182 2.23 10.40 -17.17
C ILE A 182 1.21 11.42 -17.68
N CYS A 183 0.48 12.06 -16.78
CA CYS A 183 -0.54 13.06 -17.11
C CYS A 183 -0.65 14.08 -15.98
N ASP A 184 -1.07 15.30 -16.29
CA ASP A 184 -1.40 16.28 -15.26
C ASP A 184 -2.72 15.90 -14.57
N LYS A 185 -2.77 16.07 -13.25
CA LYS A 185 -4.00 15.94 -12.48
C LYS A 185 -5.06 16.93 -12.97
N ASP A 186 -4.66 18.15 -13.32
CA ASP A 186 -5.59 19.18 -13.78
C ASP A 186 -6.12 18.87 -15.19
N GLU A 187 -5.30 18.23 -16.04
CA GLU A 187 -5.74 17.73 -17.33
C GLU A 187 -6.78 16.60 -17.18
N MET A 188 -6.52 15.65 -16.29
CA MET A 188 -7.49 14.57 -16.00
C MET A 188 -8.79 15.13 -15.44
N LYS A 189 -8.70 16.09 -14.50
CA LYS A 189 -9.87 16.78 -13.96
C LYS A 189 -10.67 17.44 -15.10
N ARG A 190 -10.02 18.23 -15.95
CA ARG A 190 -10.67 18.91 -17.07
C ARG A 190 -11.38 17.94 -18.00
N LYS A 191 -10.73 16.85 -18.41
CA LYS A 191 -11.36 15.82 -19.26
C LYS A 191 -12.59 15.18 -18.61
N MET A 192 -12.55 14.94 -17.30
CA MET A 192 -13.71 14.41 -16.57
C MET A 192 -14.87 15.40 -16.54
N PHE A 193 -14.60 16.71 -16.39
CA PHE A 193 -15.62 17.75 -16.50
C PHE A 193 -16.19 17.83 -17.92
N GLU A 194 -15.35 17.83 -18.96
CA GLU A 194 -15.78 17.86 -20.36
C GLU A 194 -16.70 16.67 -20.70
N ILE A 195 -16.37 15.45 -20.23
CA ILE A 195 -17.22 14.26 -20.39
C ILE A 195 -18.56 14.44 -19.68
N PHE A 196 -18.56 14.98 -18.46
CA PHE A 196 -19.77 15.20 -17.67
C PHE A 196 -20.68 16.25 -18.34
N GLU A 197 -20.14 17.41 -18.69
CA GLU A 197 -20.87 18.50 -19.37
C GLU A 197 -21.50 18.00 -20.67
N HIS A 198 -20.71 17.31 -21.51
CA HIS A 198 -21.22 16.73 -22.75
C HIS A 198 -22.32 15.67 -22.51
N SER A 199 -22.26 14.94 -21.40
CA SER A 199 -23.30 13.97 -21.03
C SER A 199 -24.58 14.66 -20.54
N MET A 200 -24.44 15.77 -19.79
CA MET A 200 -25.57 16.57 -19.32
C MET A 200 -26.29 17.29 -20.46
N ASP A 201 -25.55 17.81 -21.44
CA ASP A 201 -26.13 18.47 -22.62
C ASP A 201 -27.04 17.52 -23.41
N LYS A 202 -26.67 16.23 -23.50
CA LYS A 202 -27.51 15.21 -24.14
C LYS A 202 -28.81 14.94 -23.41
N ILE A 203 -28.83 15.09 -22.09
CA ILE A 203 -30.05 14.95 -21.29
C ILE A 203 -30.92 16.19 -21.45
N GLY A 204 -30.34 17.39 -21.53
CA GLY A 204 -31.10 18.64 -21.69
C GLY A 204 -31.85 18.77 -23.03
N ILE A 205 -31.55 17.89 -24.00
CA ILE A 205 -32.21 17.83 -25.30
C ILE A 205 -33.34 16.76 -25.33
N LEU A 206 -33.46 15.93 -24.28
CA LEU A 206 -34.55 14.96 -24.08
C LEU A 206 -35.72 15.60 -23.30
#